data_AF-A0A382VJP8-F1
#
_entry.id   AF-A0A382VJP8-F1
#
_cell.length_a   1.000
_cell.length_b   1.000
_cell.length_c   1.000
_cell.angle_alpha   90.00
_cell.angle_beta   90.00
_cell.angle_gamma   90.00
#
_symmetry.space_group_name_H-M   'P 1'
#
loop_
_entity.id
_entity.type
_entity.pdbx_description
1 polymer ?
#
loop_
_entity_poly.entity_id
_entity_poly.type
_entity_poly.pdbx_seq_one_letter_code
_entity_poly.pdbx_strand_id
1 'polypeptide(L)'
;MKQFFIIFFLFGYISVSHAAQDPIPGPRNCFWARGPHSADPYINLAYPDANVFYWAAVFTTPDNAKLTIEGEYPYSRYMSFISYDERGRPVESLADYLINSDSVNPFMSGNKRDSSYRKYQIQINNSPSSDNRKTGERLEGKKINVLNTPAYGERQQAILYRIYLPDDEKEPTGGVDLPIPVLTFADGTELRGNEVCQVLRTQQPLQVAFDALGIPPGVYRKLITQEDKSDTWPAHNPPKWFIQLDRKSLIGMYTGDIDPDAPRSEGGFYP
;
A
#
# COMPACT_ATOMS: atom_id res chain seq x y z
N MET A 1 -14.99 -38.04 -65.64
CA MET A 1 -14.61 -38.05 -64.20
C MET A 1 -13.50 -37.03 -64.02
N LYS A 2 -13.85 -35.76 -63.85
CA LYS A 2 -14.10 -34.98 -62.61
C LYS A 2 -12.84 -34.18 -62.22
N GLN A 3 -12.82 -32.92 -62.66
CA GLN A 3 -11.88 -31.86 -62.27
C GLN A 3 -11.99 -31.59 -60.76
N PHE A 4 -10.85 -31.49 -60.08
CA PHE A 4 -10.77 -31.03 -58.70
C PHE A 4 -10.48 -29.52 -58.69
N PHE A 5 -11.44 -28.72 -58.21
CA PHE A 5 -11.24 -27.33 -57.81
C PHE A 5 -10.66 -27.32 -56.40
N ILE A 6 -9.47 -26.73 -56.23
CA ILE A 6 -8.90 -26.43 -54.92
C ILE A 6 -9.35 -25.02 -54.54
N ILE A 7 -10.25 -24.92 -53.56
CA ILE A 7 -10.68 -23.67 -52.94
C ILE A 7 -9.65 -23.32 -51.86
N PHE A 8 -8.93 -22.21 -52.04
CA PHE A 8 -8.10 -21.61 -51.01
C PHE A 8 -9.00 -20.92 -49.97
N PHE A 9 -9.11 -21.48 -48.76
CA PHE A 9 -9.65 -20.76 -47.61
C PHE A 9 -8.55 -19.84 -47.05
N LEU A 10 -8.71 -18.53 -47.26
CA LEU A 10 -7.98 -17.52 -46.47
C LEU A 10 -8.46 -17.59 -45.02
N PHE A 11 -7.66 -18.22 -44.14
CA PHE A 11 -7.79 -18.02 -42.71
C PHE A 11 -7.19 -16.65 -42.36
N GLY A 12 -8.05 -15.62 -42.28
CA GLY A 12 -7.70 -14.36 -41.66
C GLY A 12 -7.46 -14.60 -40.16
N TYR A 13 -6.22 -14.46 -39.72
CA TYR A 13 -5.89 -14.37 -38.30
C TYR A 13 -6.42 -13.03 -37.77
N ILE A 14 -7.63 -13.03 -37.22
CA ILE A 14 -8.08 -11.95 -36.34
C ILE A 14 -7.40 -12.18 -34.99
N SER A 15 -6.25 -11.54 -34.78
CA SER A 15 -5.64 -11.43 -33.45
C SER A 15 -6.48 -10.47 -32.61
N VAL A 16 -7.51 -10.99 -31.92
CA VAL A 16 -8.16 -10.25 -30.85
C VAL A 16 -7.23 -10.25 -29.65
N SER A 17 -6.41 -9.21 -29.53
CA SER A 17 -5.66 -8.94 -28.31
C SER A 17 -6.64 -8.62 -27.18
N HIS A 18 -7.10 -9.64 -26.45
CA HIS A 18 -7.70 -9.45 -25.14
C HIS A 18 -6.57 -9.02 -24.20
N ALA A 19 -6.37 -7.70 -24.04
CA ALA A 19 -5.69 -7.21 -22.86
C ALA A 19 -6.48 -7.75 -21.65
N ALA A 20 -5.86 -8.62 -20.86
CA ALA A 20 -6.49 -9.17 -19.67
C ALA A 20 -6.92 -7.99 -18.78
N GLN A 21 -8.23 -7.86 -18.56
CA GLN A 21 -8.78 -6.85 -17.68
C GLN A 21 -8.24 -7.09 -16.27
N ASP A 22 -7.77 -6.03 -15.61
CA ASP A 22 -7.26 -6.14 -14.24
C ASP A 22 -8.36 -6.74 -13.35
N PRO A 23 -8.09 -7.83 -12.61
CA PRO A 23 -9.10 -8.53 -11.84
C PRO A 23 -9.72 -7.68 -10.73
N ILE A 24 -9.07 -6.59 -10.32
CA ILE A 24 -9.55 -5.71 -9.26
C ILE A 24 -10.13 -4.43 -9.89
N PRO A 25 -11.44 -4.15 -9.77
CA PRO A 25 -12.00 -2.92 -10.31
C PRO A 25 -11.52 -1.68 -9.54
N GLY A 26 -11.44 -0.54 -10.22
CA GLY A 26 -11.16 0.75 -9.60
C GLY A 26 -10.07 1.58 -10.30
N PRO A 27 -9.97 2.87 -9.96
CA PRO A 27 -9.04 3.78 -10.60
C PRO A 27 -7.60 3.46 -10.22
N ARG A 28 -6.72 3.63 -11.20
CA ARG A 28 -5.27 3.51 -11.08
C ARG A 28 -4.64 4.62 -11.92
N ASN A 29 -3.42 4.99 -11.58
CA ASN A 29 -2.55 5.72 -12.49
C ASN A 29 -1.23 4.95 -12.63
N CYS A 30 -0.30 5.46 -13.45
CA CYS A 30 0.94 4.75 -13.72
C CYS A 30 1.81 4.50 -12.47
N PHE A 31 1.62 5.29 -11.41
CA PHE A 31 2.41 5.23 -10.18
C PHE A 31 1.72 4.32 -9.15
N TRP A 32 0.42 4.55 -8.92
CA TRP A 32 -0.47 3.74 -8.09
C TRP A 32 -1.03 2.56 -8.89
N ALA A 33 -0.15 1.68 -9.34
CA ALA A 33 -0.46 0.63 -10.30
C ALA A 33 -1.17 -0.60 -9.69
N ARG A 34 -1.12 -0.75 -8.37
CA ARG A 34 -1.66 -1.92 -7.66
C ARG A 34 -2.76 -1.47 -6.70
N GLY A 35 -3.92 -2.14 -6.73
CA GLY A 35 -5.13 -1.75 -6.01
C GLY A 35 -6.14 -1.01 -6.90
N PRO A 36 -7.26 -0.50 -6.37
CA PRO A 36 -7.55 -0.41 -4.94
C PRO A 36 -7.85 -1.77 -4.30
N HIS A 37 -7.21 -2.07 -3.18
CA HIS A 37 -7.59 -3.18 -2.30
C HIS A 37 -8.51 -2.66 -1.19
N SER A 38 -9.55 -3.41 -0.83
CA SER A 38 -10.56 -3.00 0.17
C SER A 38 -11.15 -4.22 0.90
N ALA A 39 -12.47 -4.39 0.96
CA ALA A 39 -13.13 -5.41 1.77
C ALA A 39 -12.93 -6.87 1.32
N ASP A 40 -12.37 -7.13 0.13
CA ASP A 40 -12.16 -8.50 -0.37
C ASP A 40 -11.03 -9.19 0.43
N PRO A 41 -11.34 -10.21 1.25
CA PRO A 41 -10.36 -10.86 2.12
C PRO A 41 -9.35 -11.72 1.36
N TYR A 42 -9.61 -12.07 0.10
CA TYR A 42 -8.66 -12.82 -0.73
C TYR A 42 -7.63 -11.93 -1.42
N ILE A 43 -7.89 -10.62 -1.43
CA ILE A 43 -7.08 -9.63 -2.14
C ILE A 43 -6.42 -8.66 -1.16
N ASN A 44 -7.14 -8.23 -0.11
CA ASN A 44 -6.63 -7.34 0.91
C ASN A 44 -5.95 -8.14 2.03
N LEU A 45 -4.62 -8.20 1.97
CA LEU A 45 -3.80 -8.84 3.00
C LEU A 45 -3.94 -8.19 4.39
N ALA A 46 -4.43 -6.95 4.47
CA ALA A 46 -4.64 -6.20 5.71
C ALA A 46 -6.12 -6.15 6.15
N TYR A 47 -6.98 -7.04 5.63
CA TYR A 47 -8.36 -7.26 6.13
C TYR A 47 -8.35 -7.38 7.68
N PRO A 48 -9.32 -6.81 8.45
CA PRO A 48 -10.76 -6.74 8.14
C PRO A 48 -11.39 -5.38 7.88
N ASP A 49 -10.63 -4.29 7.82
CA ASP A 49 -11.27 -3.00 7.55
C ASP A 49 -11.83 -2.98 6.13
N ALA A 50 -13.15 -2.86 6.04
CA ALA A 50 -13.92 -2.92 4.80
C ALA A 50 -14.20 -1.53 4.22
N ASN A 51 -13.97 -0.45 4.98
CA ASN A 51 -14.25 0.92 4.55
C ASN A 51 -12.95 1.69 4.30
N VAL A 52 -12.00 1.02 3.67
CA VAL A 52 -10.68 1.55 3.35
C VAL A 52 -10.27 1.12 1.96
N PHE A 53 -9.55 1.99 1.26
CA PHE A 53 -9.00 1.72 -0.06
C PHE A 53 -7.49 1.91 -0.04
N TYR A 54 -6.76 0.90 -0.51
CA TYR A 54 -5.31 0.87 -0.55
C TYR A 54 -4.79 0.84 -1.99
N TRP A 55 -3.86 1.74 -2.31
CA TRP A 55 -3.07 1.67 -3.52
C TRP A 55 -1.60 1.49 -3.19
N ALA A 56 -0.90 0.64 -3.94
CA ALA A 56 0.54 0.47 -3.80
C ALA A 56 1.29 1.06 -5.01
N ALA A 57 2.33 1.83 -4.70
CA ALA A 57 3.36 2.23 -5.64
C ALA A 57 4.65 1.47 -5.31
N VAL A 58 5.25 0.87 -6.33
CA VAL A 58 6.55 0.21 -6.26
C VAL A 58 7.43 0.84 -7.33
N PHE A 59 8.56 1.39 -6.95
CA PHE A 59 9.36 2.24 -7.84
C PHE A 59 10.85 2.24 -7.44
N THR A 60 11.67 2.85 -8.28
CA THR A 60 13.09 3.11 -8.03
C THR A 60 13.39 4.57 -8.35
N THR A 61 13.69 5.37 -7.33
CA THR A 61 14.11 6.76 -7.56
C THR A 61 15.55 6.79 -8.11
N PRO A 62 15.79 7.47 -9.26
CA PRO A 62 17.13 7.68 -9.78
C PRO A 62 18.01 8.48 -8.82
N ASP A 63 19.31 8.24 -8.88
CA ASP A 63 20.26 9.06 -8.12
C ASP A 63 20.19 10.53 -8.57
N ASN A 64 20.39 11.45 -7.62
CA ASN A 64 20.39 12.90 -7.85
C ASN A 64 19.09 13.48 -8.44
N ALA A 65 17.97 12.77 -8.31
CA ALA A 65 16.64 13.27 -8.65
C ALA A 65 15.78 13.46 -7.39
N LYS A 66 14.98 14.52 -7.37
CA LYS A 66 13.99 14.77 -6.32
C LYS A 66 12.64 14.23 -6.77
N LEU A 67 12.09 13.30 -6.01
CA LEU A 67 10.73 12.80 -6.21
C LEU A 67 9.76 13.49 -5.24
N THR A 68 8.70 14.06 -5.77
CA THR A 68 7.56 14.56 -5.00
C THR A 68 6.27 13.90 -5.48
N ILE A 69 5.30 13.78 -4.57
CA ILE A 69 3.93 13.37 -4.86
C ILE A 69 3.03 14.59 -4.66
N GLU A 70 2.24 14.92 -5.67
CA GLU A 70 1.28 16.02 -5.65
C GLU A 70 -0.14 15.47 -5.76
N GLY A 71 -1.05 15.97 -4.95
CA GLY A 71 -2.44 15.51 -4.96
C GLY A 71 -3.37 16.47 -4.24
N GLU A 72 -4.60 16.02 -4.04
CA GLU A 72 -5.62 16.70 -3.28
C GLU A 72 -6.02 15.84 -2.08
N TYR A 73 -6.24 16.48 -0.93
CA TYR A 73 -6.78 15.79 0.23
C TYR A 73 -8.11 15.16 -0.18
N PRO A 74 -8.37 13.86 0.09
CA PRO A 74 -9.63 13.22 -0.24
C PRO A 74 -10.74 13.66 0.71
N TYR A 75 -11.98 13.63 0.24
CA TYR A 75 -13.17 13.77 1.09
C TYR A 75 -13.38 12.46 1.85
N SER A 76 -12.76 12.34 3.02
CA SER A 76 -12.74 11.10 3.81
C SER A 76 -12.56 11.39 5.31
N ARG A 77 -12.50 10.34 6.15
CA ARG A 77 -12.20 10.49 7.59
C ARG A 77 -10.72 10.51 7.90
N TYR A 78 -9.91 9.81 7.10
CA TYR A 78 -8.47 9.74 7.31
C TYR A 78 -7.75 9.34 6.02
N MET A 79 -6.56 9.89 5.79
CA MET A 79 -5.65 9.39 4.75
C MET A 79 -4.21 9.26 5.28
N SER A 80 -3.44 8.38 4.65
CA SER A 80 -2.01 8.25 4.98
C SER A 80 -1.18 7.69 3.83
N PHE A 81 0.11 7.97 3.89
CA PHE A 81 1.14 7.31 3.11
C PHE A 81 2.05 6.54 4.05
N ILE A 82 2.34 5.28 3.71
CA ILE A 82 3.19 4.42 4.52
C ILE A 82 4.25 3.78 3.63
N SER A 83 5.51 3.90 4.01
CA SER A 83 6.62 3.24 3.33
C SER A 83 6.87 1.85 3.91
N TYR A 84 7.40 0.95 3.08
CA TYR A 84 7.60 -0.46 3.42
C TYR A 84 8.98 -0.96 3.02
N ASP A 85 9.51 -1.90 3.82
CA ASP A 85 10.72 -2.66 3.50
C ASP A 85 10.43 -3.97 2.76
N GLU A 86 11.48 -4.74 2.43
CA GLU A 86 11.38 -6.01 1.71
C GLU A 86 10.59 -7.09 2.46
N ARG A 87 10.44 -6.95 3.78
CA ARG A 87 9.69 -7.89 4.62
C ARG A 87 8.25 -7.44 4.84
N GLY A 88 7.78 -6.43 4.11
CA GLY A 88 6.43 -5.89 4.26
C GLY A 88 6.22 -5.19 5.59
N ARG A 89 7.29 -4.79 6.29
CA ARG A 89 7.19 -4.05 7.54
C ARG A 89 7.06 -2.56 7.23
N PRO A 90 6.13 -1.85 7.87
CA PRO A 90 6.08 -0.39 7.81
C PRO A 90 7.42 0.21 8.26
N VAL A 91 7.92 1.19 7.52
CA VAL A 91 9.15 1.92 7.84
C VAL A 91 8.82 3.32 8.38
N GLU A 92 7.96 4.05 7.68
CA GLU A 92 7.46 5.34 8.15
C GLU A 92 6.01 5.54 7.73
N SER A 93 5.24 6.19 8.59
CA SER A 93 3.88 6.64 8.32
C SER A 93 3.80 8.17 8.30
N LEU A 94 3.19 8.71 7.25
CA LEU A 94 2.84 10.11 7.08
C LEU A 94 1.31 10.23 7.01
N ALA A 95 0.71 10.54 8.15
CA ALA A 95 -0.72 10.78 8.30
C ALA A 95 -1.13 12.17 7.76
N ASP A 96 -2.40 12.31 7.37
CA ASP A 96 -3.00 13.53 6.84
C ASP A 96 -2.65 14.83 7.58
N TYR A 97 -2.73 14.84 8.90
CA TYR A 97 -2.49 16.02 9.74
C TYR A 97 -1.02 16.44 9.82
N LEU A 98 -0.09 15.56 9.40
CA LEU A 98 1.35 15.85 9.34
C LEU A 98 1.75 16.52 8.02
N ILE A 99 0.85 16.52 7.03
CA ILE A 99 1.08 17.12 5.72
C ILE A 99 0.59 18.57 5.80
N ASN A 100 1.54 19.50 5.76
CA ASN A 100 1.25 20.91 5.61
C ASN A 100 0.95 21.24 4.15
N SER A 101 0.15 22.27 3.91
CA SER A 101 -0.10 22.79 2.58
C SER A 101 -0.40 24.27 2.67
N ASP A 102 -0.14 25.00 1.58
CA ASP A 102 -0.63 26.36 1.38
C ASP A 102 -2.13 26.38 1.03
N SER A 103 -2.72 25.21 0.73
CA SER A 103 -4.16 24.98 0.64
C SER A 103 -4.77 24.56 1.98
N VAL A 104 -6.10 24.41 2.04
CA VAL A 104 -6.81 23.94 3.23
C VAL A 104 -6.57 22.43 3.42
N ASN A 105 -5.86 22.05 4.49
CA ASN A 105 -5.83 20.66 4.96
C ASN A 105 -7.12 20.39 5.78
N PRO A 106 -8.09 19.61 5.28
CA PRO A 106 -9.38 19.38 5.94
C PRO A 106 -9.28 18.46 7.17
N PHE A 107 -8.12 17.83 7.42
CA PHE A 107 -7.89 16.92 8.55
C PHE A 107 -7.34 17.64 9.79
N MET A 108 -7.08 18.95 9.68
CA MET A 108 -6.74 19.79 10.82
C MET A 108 -8.00 20.34 11.48
N SER A 109 -8.06 20.26 12.82
CA SER A 109 -9.19 20.80 13.58
C SER A 109 -9.42 22.28 13.28
N GLY A 110 -10.67 22.67 13.04
CA GLY A 110 -11.07 24.03 12.69
C GLY A 110 -11.05 24.33 11.19
N ASN A 111 -10.41 23.52 10.35
CA ASN A 111 -10.40 23.72 8.91
C ASN A 111 -11.73 23.27 8.25
N LYS A 112 -12.09 23.95 7.17
CA LYS A 112 -13.31 23.64 6.40
C LYS A 112 -13.16 22.32 5.65
N ARG A 113 -13.95 21.32 6.06
CA ARG A 113 -13.88 19.95 5.51
C ARG A 113 -14.26 19.86 4.04
N ASP A 114 -15.18 20.68 3.56
CA ASP A 114 -15.70 20.69 2.20
C ASP A 114 -14.95 21.67 1.25
N SER A 115 -13.83 22.26 1.69
CA SER A 115 -13.03 23.15 0.85
C SER A 115 -12.57 22.47 -0.44
N SER A 116 -12.74 23.14 -1.58
CA SER A 116 -12.18 22.73 -2.87
C SER A 116 -10.70 23.10 -3.03
N TYR A 117 -10.18 24.06 -2.25
CA TYR A 117 -8.76 24.41 -2.22
C TYR A 117 -8.03 23.49 -1.24
N ARG A 118 -7.62 22.31 -1.71
CA ARG A 118 -7.17 21.20 -0.84
C ARG A 118 -5.96 20.44 -1.38
N LYS A 119 -5.10 21.11 -2.14
CA LYS A 119 -3.88 20.49 -2.69
C LYS A 119 -2.87 20.17 -1.59
N TYR A 120 -1.97 19.23 -1.81
CA TYR A 120 -0.78 19.01 -1.00
C TYR A 120 0.38 18.52 -1.84
N GLN A 121 1.59 18.62 -1.28
CA GLN A 121 2.80 18.05 -1.84
C GLN A 121 3.61 17.36 -0.74
N ILE A 122 4.14 16.18 -1.06
CA ILE A 122 5.01 15.38 -0.19
C ILE A 122 6.29 15.07 -0.94
N GLN A 123 7.43 15.24 -0.30
CA GLN A 123 8.71 14.77 -0.80
C GLN A 123 8.95 13.31 -0.42
N ILE A 124 9.41 12.51 -1.38
CA ILE A 124 9.80 11.13 -1.17
C ILE A 124 11.31 11.06 -1.04
N ASN A 125 11.79 10.63 0.13
CA ASN A 125 13.21 10.61 0.44
C ASN A 125 13.74 9.17 0.51
N ASN A 126 14.70 8.82 -0.35
CA ASN A 126 15.36 7.53 -0.29
C ASN A 126 16.42 7.51 0.82
N SER A 127 15.97 7.41 2.05
CA SER A 127 16.83 7.27 3.23
C SER A 127 16.08 6.49 4.31
N PRO A 128 16.78 5.90 5.29
CA PRO A 128 16.13 5.42 6.50
C PRO A 128 15.44 6.57 7.24
N SER A 129 14.35 6.28 7.95
CA SER A 129 13.79 7.25 8.90
C SER A 129 14.82 7.51 10.01
N SER A 130 15.12 8.78 10.27
CA SER A 130 15.92 9.20 11.42
C SER A 130 15.08 9.42 12.68
N ASP A 131 13.78 9.22 12.60
CA ASP A 131 12.82 9.64 13.62
C ASP A 131 12.49 8.48 14.57
N ASN A 132 12.94 8.59 15.82
CA ASN A 132 12.59 7.68 16.91
C ASN A 132 11.20 8.02 17.46
N ARG A 133 10.19 8.07 16.58
CA ARG A 133 8.81 8.37 16.97
C ARG A 133 8.35 7.33 17.96
N LYS A 134 7.76 7.78 19.07
CA LYS A 134 7.14 6.86 20.01
C LYS A 134 5.86 6.31 19.39
N THR A 135 5.81 4.99 19.23
CA THR A 135 4.67 4.28 18.67
C THR A 135 3.39 4.59 19.44
N GLY A 136 2.30 4.85 18.71
CA GLY A 136 0.98 5.11 19.30
C GLY A 136 0.75 6.54 19.81
N GLU A 137 1.70 7.47 19.59
CA GLU A 137 1.54 8.87 19.96
C GLU A 137 1.21 9.75 18.74
N ARG A 138 0.23 10.65 18.91
CA ARG A 138 -0.05 11.70 17.94
C ARG A 138 1.05 12.74 18.02
N LEU A 139 1.64 13.10 16.88
CA LEU A 139 2.68 14.14 16.83
C LEU A 139 2.04 15.53 16.73
N GLU A 140 1.50 16.01 17.83
CA GLU A 140 0.82 17.31 17.84
C GLU A 140 1.76 18.45 17.45
N GLY A 141 1.27 19.35 16.59
CA GLY A 141 2.01 20.53 16.13
C GLY A 141 3.15 20.25 15.14
N LYS A 142 3.44 18.99 14.79
CA LYS A 142 4.47 18.64 13.80
C LYS A 142 3.94 18.79 12.38
N LYS A 143 4.84 19.19 11.48
CA LYS A 143 4.65 19.31 10.04
C LYS A 143 5.87 18.70 9.37
N ILE A 144 5.68 17.69 8.52
CA ILE A 144 6.79 16.85 8.04
C ILE A 144 6.94 16.94 6.54
N ASN A 145 5.85 16.78 5.76
CA ASN A 145 5.84 16.85 4.28
C ASN A 145 6.88 15.95 3.58
N VAL A 146 7.53 15.05 4.29
CA VAL A 146 8.55 14.14 3.79
C VAL A 146 8.15 12.74 4.23
N LEU A 147 8.23 11.78 3.33
CA LEU A 147 8.13 10.35 3.65
C LEU A 147 9.47 9.70 3.29
N ASN A 148 10.13 9.11 4.29
CA ASN A 148 11.32 8.31 4.06
C ASN A 148 10.93 6.92 3.55
N THR A 149 11.51 6.55 2.41
CA THR A 149 11.26 5.32 1.67
C THR A 149 12.60 4.64 1.39
N PRO A 150 13.25 4.03 2.39
CA PRO A 150 14.55 3.41 2.15
C PRO A 150 14.42 2.30 1.12
N ALA A 151 15.35 2.31 0.17
CA ALA A 151 15.42 1.28 -0.86
C ALA A 151 15.86 -0.08 -0.29
N TYR A 152 15.32 -1.15 -0.85
CA TYR A 152 15.66 -2.55 -0.57
C TYR A 152 15.89 -3.33 -1.87
N GLY A 153 16.43 -4.56 -1.78
CA GLY A 153 16.68 -5.40 -2.96
C GLY A 153 17.51 -4.68 -4.04
N GLU A 154 17.05 -4.73 -5.29
CA GLU A 154 17.61 -3.99 -6.43
C GLU A 154 17.19 -2.52 -6.45
N ARG A 155 17.32 -1.83 -5.31
CA ARG A 155 16.94 -0.43 -5.08
C ARG A 155 15.44 -0.15 -5.21
N GLN A 156 14.60 -1.14 -4.96
CA GLN A 156 13.16 -0.98 -4.96
C GLN A 156 12.69 -0.22 -3.72
N GLN A 157 11.68 0.61 -3.88
CA GLN A 157 10.99 1.34 -2.83
C GLN A 157 9.49 1.05 -2.95
N ALA A 158 8.78 1.04 -1.82
CA ALA A 158 7.34 0.81 -1.79
C ALA A 158 6.62 1.82 -0.89
N ILE A 159 5.46 2.30 -1.37
CA ILE A 159 4.53 3.14 -0.63
C ILE A 159 3.12 2.57 -0.76
N LEU A 160 2.38 2.50 0.34
CA LEU A 160 0.92 2.38 0.34
C LEU A 160 0.28 3.75 0.57
N TYR A 161 -0.63 4.14 -0.33
CA TYR A 161 -1.59 5.22 -0.11
C TYR A 161 -2.90 4.64 0.39
N ARG A 162 -3.44 5.21 1.47
CA ARG A 162 -4.64 4.71 2.16
C ARG A 162 -5.66 5.81 2.32
N ILE A 163 -6.92 5.50 2.02
CA ILE A 163 -8.07 6.38 2.30
C ILE A 163 -9.08 5.59 3.12
N TYR A 164 -9.44 6.11 4.29
CA TYR A 164 -10.40 5.50 5.21
C TYR A 164 -11.69 6.31 5.24
N LEU A 165 -12.81 5.60 5.10
CA LEU A 165 -14.18 6.13 5.08
C LEU A 165 -14.28 7.37 4.18
N PRO A 166 -14.14 7.21 2.85
CA PRO A 166 -14.58 8.23 1.90
C PRO A 166 -16.01 8.68 2.23
N ASP A 167 -16.35 9.93 1.91
CA ASP A 167 -17.74 10.37 1.97
C ASP A 167 -18.62 9.53 1.05
N ASP A 168 -19.91 9.49 1.36
CA ASP A 168 -20.93 8.87 0.53
C ASP A 168 -20.77 9.27 -0.95
N GLU A 169 -20.85 8.28 -1.83
CA GLU A 169 -20.72 8.40 -3.29
C GLU A 169 -19.35 8.92 -3.78
N LYS A 170 -18.35 9.03 -2.92
CA LYS A 170 -16.99 9.46 -3.27
C LYS A 170 -15.96 8.34 -3.25
N GLU A 171 -16.38 7.11 -3.00
CA GLU A 171 -15.53 5.94 -3.13
C GLU A 171 -15.07 5.72 -4.58
N PRO A 172 -13.88 5.14 -4.80
CA PRO A 172 -12.90 4.77 -3.78
C PRO A 172 -11.94 5.90 -3.40
N THR A 173 -11.79 6.94 -4.24
CA THR A 173 -10.71 7.93 -4.11
C THR A 173 -11.01 9.08 -3.16
N GLY A 174 -12.17 9.09 -2.53
CA GLY A 174 -12.66 10.24 -1.78
C GLY A 174 -12.91 11.43 -2.71
N GLY A 175 -13.37 11.21 -3.93
CA GLY A 175 -13.86 12.24 -4.85
C GLY A 175 -12.79 13.15 -5.43
N VAL A 176 -11.52 12.73 -5.40
CA VAL A 176 -10.37 13.42 -6.00
C VAL A 176 -9.58 12.46 -6.88
N ASP A 177 -8.71 13.00 -7.75
CA ASP A 177 -7.79 12.18 -8.54
C ASP A 177 -6.71 11.54 -7.67
N LEU A 178 -6.19 10.39 -8.11
CA LEU A 178 -5.02 9.79 -7.45
C LEU A 178 -3.80 10.71 -7.59
N PRO A 179 -2.99 10.86 -6.52
CA PRO A 179 -1.81 11.73 -6.56
C PRO A 179 -0.85 11.35 -7.69
N ILE A 180 -0.17 12.34 -8.27
CA ILE A 180 0.78 12.12 -9.36
C ILE A 180 2.22 12.29 -8.88
N PRO A 181 3.17 11.50 -9.41
CA PRO A 181 4.58 11.72 -9.16
C PRO A 181 5.10 12.89 -10.01
N VAL A 182 6.04 13.62 -9.44
CA VAL A 182 6.82 14.68 -10.10
C VAL A 182 8.29 14.40 -9.81
N LEU A 183 9.10 14.35 -10.86
CA LEU A 183 10.53 14.09 -10.76
C LEU A 183 11.30 15.30 -11.26
N THR A 184 12.09 15.91 -10.39
CA THR A 184 12.96 17.04 -10.72
C THR A 184 14.41 16.56 -10.76
N PHE A 185 15.09 16.73 -11.90
CA PHE A 185 16.50 16.40 -12.06
C PHE A 185 17.42 17.53 -11.59
N ALA A 186 18.71 17.23 -11.45
CA ALA A 186 19.71 18.18 -10.97
C ALA A 186 19.88 19.43 -11.86
N ASP A 187 19.57 19.32 -13.15
CA ASP A 187 19.59 20.42 -14.12
C ASP A 187 18.31 21.30 -14.08
N GLY A 188 17.34 20.95 -13.24
CA GLY A 188 16.05 21.63 -13.12
C GLY A 188 14.96 21.10 -14.04
N THR A 189 15.24 20.10 -14.90
CA THR A 189 14.22 19.46 -15.74
C THR A 189 13.19 18.75 -14.86
N GLU A 190 11.90 18.97 -15.14
CA GLU A 190 10.80 18.28 -14.46
C GLU A 190 10.06 17.35 -15.41
N LEU A 191 9.78 16.13 -14.94
CA LEU A 191 8.81 15.22 -15.54
C LEU A 191 7.62 15.07 -14.60
N ARG A 192 6.42 14.86 -15.16
CA ARG A 192 5.18 14.73 -14.37
C ARG A 192 4.33 13.54 -14.81
N GLY A 193 3.65 12.91 -13.86
CA GLY A 193 2.67 11.85 -14.12
C GLY A 193 3.28 10.67 -14.91
N ASN A 194 2.71 10.36 -16.08
CA ASN A 194 3.08 9.20 -16.90
C ASN A 194 4.55 9.20 -17.35
N GLU A 195 5.13 10.37 -17.61
CA GLU A 195 6.53 10.50 -18.04
C GLU A 195 7.49 10.05 -16.93
N VAL A 196 7.14 10.31 -15.67
CA VAL A 196 7.92 9.91 -14.49
C VAL A 196 7.91 8.39 -14.30
N CYS A 197 6.78 7.74 -14.56
CA CYS A 197 6.60 6.33 -14.23
C CYS A 197 7.52 5.38 -15.00
N GLN A 198 7.88 5.72 -16.24
CA GLN A 198 8.88 4.96 -17.00
C GLN A 198 10.26 5.08 -16.36
N VAL A 199 10.65 6.30 -15.99
CA VAL A 199 11.93 6.57 -15.32
C VAL A 199 12.00 5.87 -13.95
N LEU A 200 10.90 5.90 -13.20
CA LEU A 200 10.77 5.26 -11.90
C LEU A 200 10.58 3.73 -11.96
N ARG A 201 10.45 3.15 -13.15
CA ARG A 201 10.21 1.71 -13.36
C ARG A 201 9.00 1.21 -12.54
N THR A 202 7.86 1.89 -12.55
CA THR A 202 6.75 1.60 -11.63
C THR A 202 6.06 0.24 -11.83
N GLN A 203 6.26 -0.36 -13.01
CA GLN A 203 5.76 -1.69 -13.38
C GLN A 203 6.76 -2.82 -13.09
N GLN A 204 7.86 -2.52 -12.37
CA GLN A 204 8.84 -3.54 -11.99
C GLN A 204 8.21 -4.65 -11.11
N PRO A 205 8.70 -5.90 -11.21
CA PRO A 205 8.29 -6.98 -10.32
C PRO A 205 8.55 -6.63 -8.85
N LEU A 206 7.66 -7.05 -7.96
CA LEU A 206 7.80 -6.82 -6.53
C LEU A 206 8.96 -7.68 -5.97
N GLN A 207 9.81 -7.08 -5.15
CA GLN A 207 10.99 -7.69 -4.54
C GLN A 207 10.81 -7.86 -3.03
N VAL A 208 9.70 -8.48 -2.63
CA VAL A 208 9.41 -8.80 -1.21
C VAL A 208 9.84 -10.21 -0.87
N ALA A 209 10.22 -10.42 0.39
CA ALA A 209 10.45 -11.74 0.94
C ALA A 209 9.14 -12.52 1.04
N PHE A 210 9.19 -13.85 0.89
CA PHE A 210 7.99 -14.69 0.98
C PHE A 210 7.28 -14.58 2.32
N ASP A 211 8.04 -14.39 3.41
CA ASP A 211 7.48 -14.20 4.73
C ASP A 211 6.81 -12.83 4.89
N ALA A 212 7.04 -11.85 4.00
CA ALA A 212 6.32 -10.57 4.03
C ALA A 212 4.80 -10.72 3.86
N LEU A 213 4.36 -11.79 3.18
CA LEU A 213 2.97 -11.96 2.74
C LEU A 213 2.08 -12.74 3.69
N GLY A 214 2.62 -13.41 4.71
CA GLY A 214 1.84 -14.41 5.44
C GLY A 214 2.68 -15.43 6.19
N ILE A 215 2.05 -16.16 7.10
CA ILE A 215 2.62 -17.42 7.57
C ILE A 215 2.52 -18.40 6.39
N PRO A 216 3.61 -19.08 5.98
CA PRO A 216 3.52 -20.05 4.90
C PRO A 216 2.45 -21.11 5.20
N PRO A 217 1.61 -21.52 4.24
CA PRO A 217 0.45 -22.38 4.51
C PRO A 217 0.80 -23.70 5.22
N GLY A 218 1.97 -24.29 4.91
CA GLY A 218 2.46 -25.50 5.58
C GLY A 218 2.86 -25.26 7.04
N VAL A 219 3.38 -24.07 7.36
CA VAL A 219 3.65 -23.66 8.75
C VAL A 219 2.34 -23.39 9.47
N TYR A 220 1.42 -22.65 8.87
CA TYR A 220 0.11 -22.36 9.46
C TYR A 220 -0.66 -23.63 9.82
N ARG A 221 -0.70 -24.62 8.90
CA ARG A 221 -1.33 -25.93 9.17
C ARG A 221 -0.73 -26.61 10.40
N LYS A 222 0.60 -26.65 10.52
CA LYS A 222 1.28 -27.24 11.69
C LYS A 222 0.94 -26.49 12.98
N LEU A 223 0.78 -25.16 12.93
CA LEU A 223 0.42 -24.36 14.09
C LEU A 223 -0.99 -24.67 14.60
N ILE A 224 -1.95 -24.96 13.71
CA ILE A 224 -3.35 -25.25 14.09
C ILE A 224 -3.64 -26.74 14.36
N THR A 225 -2.81 -27.67 13.88
CA THR A 225 -3.02 -29.13 14.04
C THR A 225 -2.00 -29.77 15.00
N GLN A 226 -1.91 -29.28 16.23
CA GLN A 226 -0.99 -29.81 17.26
C GLN A 226 -1.62 -31.01 17.98
N GLU A 227 -0.89 -32.12 18.13
CA GLU A 227 -1.42 -33.40 18.66
C GLU A 227 -2.00 -33.29 20.09
N ASP A 228 -1.48 -32.37 20.90
CA ASP A 228 -1.88 -32.16 22.29
C ASP A 228 -2.90 -31.02 22.48
N LYS A 229 -3.42 -30.44 21.38
CA LYS A 229 -4.37 -29.32 21.40
C LYS A 229 -5.74 -29.73 20.87
N SER A 230 -6.77 -28.94 21.19
CA SER A 230 -8.10 -29.15 20.64
C SER A 230 -8.15 -28.79 19.15
N ASP A 231 -9.13 -29.34 18.43
CA ASP A 231 -9.40 -28.99 17.02
C ASP A 231 -9.72 -27.50 16.81
N THR A 232 -10.07 -26.78 17.88
CA THR A 232 -10.34 -25.35 17.87
C THR A 232 -9.10 -24.49 18.16
N TRP A 233 -7.92 -25.09 18.35
CA TRP A 233 -6.69 -24.36 18.66
C TRP A 233 -6.39 -23.30 17.58
N PRO A 234 -6.03 -22.05 17.96
CA PRO A 234 -5.66 -21.55 19.29
C PRO A 234 -6.83 -20.91 20.07
N ALA A 235 -8.09 -21.16 19.71
CA ALA A 235 -9.23 -20.60 20.45
C ALA A 235 -9.31 -21.17 21.88
N HIS A 236 -9.63 -20.30 22.84
CA HIS A 236 -9.77 -20.65 24.25
C HIS A 236 -11.22 -20.49 24.73
N ASN A 237 -11.64 -21.37 25.64
CA ASN A 237 -12.88 -21.24 26.41
C ASN A 237 -12.57 -21.38 27.92
N PRO A 238 -12.72 -20.31 28.74
CA PRO A 238 -13.21 -18.98 28.38
C PRO A 238 -12.24 -18.21 27.44
N PRO A 239 -12.72 -17.17 26.72
CA PRO A 239 -11.89 -16.40 25.80
C PRO A 239 -10.64 -15.83 26.47
N LYS A 240 -9.49 -15.94 25.79
CA LYS A 240 -8.25 -15.25 26.16
C LYS A 240 -7.95 -14.16 25.16
N TRP A 241 -7.51 -13.02 25.67
CA TRP A 241 -7.14 -11.86 24.87
C TRP A 241 -5.62 -11.77 24.78
N PHE A 242 -5.13 -11.55 23.57
CA PHE A 242 -3.71 -11.33 23.30
C PHE A 242 -3.53 -9.93 22.77
N ILE A 243 -2.47 -9.26 23.22
CA ILE A 243 -2.06 -7.97 22.65
C ILE A 243 -1.32 -8.23 21.33
N GLN A 244 -1.62 -7.44 20.30
CA GLN A 244 -0.91 -7.50 19.03
C GLN A 244 0.46 -6.80 19.17
N LEU A 245 1.51 -7.60 19.30
CA LEU A 245 2.91 -7.16 19.40
C LEU A 245 3.62 -7.43 18.07
N ASP A 246 4.84 -7.94 18.08
CA ASP A 246 5.52 -8.34 16.86
C ASP A 246 4.97 -9.67 16.30
N ARG A 247 5.51 -10.06 15.14
CA ARG A 247 5.15 -11.31 14.48
C ARG A 247 5.42 -12.55 15.35
N LYS A 248 6.51 -12.53 16.11
CA LYS A 248 6.91 -13.67 16.94
C LYS A 248 5.88 -13.88 18.05
N SER A 249 5.49 -12.81 18.75
CA SER A 249 4.47 -12.84 19.79
C SER A 249 3.08 -13.21 19.26
N LEU A 250 2.74 -12.80 18.03
CA LEU A 250 1.51 -13.27 17.38
C LEU A 250 1.54 -14.78 17.11
N ILE A 251 2.64 -15.31 16.56
CA ILE A 251 2.82 -16.76 16.41
C ILE A 251 2.84 -17.46 17.78
N GLY A 252 3.30 -16.76 18.81
CA GLY A 252 3.26 -17.18 20.21
C GLY A 252 1.86 -17.51 20.73
N MET A 253 0.78 -17.00 20.11
CA MET A 253 -0.58 -17.45 20.42
C MET A 253 -0.79 -18.95 20.14
N TYR A 254 -0.07 -19.50 19.17
CA TYR A 254 -0.10 -20.90 18.79
C TYR A 254 0.96 -21.75 19.49
N THR A 255 2.10 -21.17 19.90
CA THR A 255 3.22 -21.94 20.47
C THR A 255 3.38 -21.77 21.98
N GLY A 256 2.81 -20.71 22.56
CA GLY A 256 3.04 -20.27 23.94
C GLY A 256 4.24 -19.32 24.10
N ASP A 257 5.04 -19.11 23.05
CA ASP A 257 6.24 -18.27 23.09
C ASP A 257 5.90 -16.80 22.85
N ILE A 258 5.39 -16.13 23.87
CA ILE A 258 5.04 -14.71 23.82
C ILE A 258 6.14 -13.91 24.52
N ASP A 259 6.72 -12.95 23.81
CA ASP A 259 7.61 -11.97 24.40
C ASP A 259 6.76 -10.78 24.90
N PRO A 260 6.60 -10.60 26.23
CA PRO A 260 5.80 -9.52 26.79
C PRO A 260 6.43 -8.13 26.59
N ASP A 261 7.73 -8.07 26.30
CA ASP A 261 8.49 -6.84 26.08
C ASP A 261 8.66 -6.52 24.59
N ALA A 262 8.09 -7.35 23.71
CA ALA A 262 8.12 -7.11 22.27
C ALA A 262 7.46 -5.77 21.92
N PRO A 263 7.98 -5.05 20.90
CA PRO A 263 7.35 -3.82 20.44
C PRO A 263 5.92 -4.10 19.97
N ARG A 264 5.02 -3.14 20.20
CA ARG A 264 3.65 -3.20 19.68
C ARG A 264 3.71 -3.25 18.15
N SER A 265 2.83 -4.05 17.52
CA SER A 265 2.82 -4.12 16.05
C SER A 265 2.59 -2.74 15.45
N GLU A 266 3.39 -2.38 14.45
CA GLU A 266 3.18 -1.20 13.62
C GLU A 266 2.44 -1.52 12.31
N GLY A 267 2.13 -2.81 12.07
CA GLY A 267 1.48 -3.30 10.86
C GLY A 267 0.41 -4.36 11.12
N GLY A 268 -0.69 -4.27 10.36
CA GLY A 268 -1.80 -5.22 10.41
C GLY A 268 -1.38 -6.54 9.78
N PHE A 269 -0.86 -7.44 10.61
CA PHE A 269 -0.70 -8.84 10.25
C PHE A 269 -1.75 -9.63 11.03
N TYR A 270 -2.71 -10.20 10.32
CA TYR A 270 -3.56 -11.28 10.80
C TYR A 270 -3.06 -12.59 10.17
N PRO A 271 -2.94 -13.68 10.95
CA PRO A 271 -2.28 -14.91 10.52
C PRO A 271 -3.04 -15.67 9.43
#